data_AF-A0A960JCL9-F1
#
_entry.id   AF-A0A960JCL9-F1
#
_cell.length_a   1.000
_cell.length_b   1.000
_cell.length_c   1.000
_cell.angle_alpha   90.00
_cell.angle_beta   90.00
_cell.angle_gamma   90.00
#
_symmetry.space_group_name_H-M   'P 1'
#
loop_
_entity.id
_entity.type
_entity.pdbx_description
1 polymer ?
#
loop_
_entity_poly.entity_id
_entity_poly.type
_entity_poly.pdbx_seq_one_letter_code
_entity_poly.pdbx_strand_id
1 'polypeptide(L)'
;MARYARFAAFDRLSEKGKLIVLRGIEADWTQQRIQDELAQATGESISNGALGRYVQYVRRQSEQMDRLDKTADKVIKAAKQDGEEAEERAAGLIALAMLSIEDDVTEMTPVQTLRLQRDYLKLRNERTKLELDKEKAQIDKERVAIEKRKVALSEQRILAVAAEAERAEQAAASGAAVSAETLRKIREQIYGLSEAA
;
A
#
# COMPACT_ATOMS: atom_id res chain seq x y z
N MET A 1 -8.75 34.79 23.24
CA MET A 1 -9.94 35.67 23.28
C MET A 1 -10.13 36.51 22.00
N ALA A 2 -9.15 37.30 21.53
CA ALA A 2 -9.35 38.16 20.34
C ALA A 2 -9.42 37.44 18.97
N ARG A 3 -8.97 36.17 18.86
CA ARG A 3 -8.98 35.39 17.60
C ARG A 3 -10.36 34.80 17.25
N TYR A 4 -11.12 34.30 18.24
CA TYR A 4 -12.50 33.80 18.04
C TYR A 4 -13.48 34.87 17.53
N ALA A 5 -13.18 36.16 17.72
CA ALA A 5 -14.01 37.24 17.21
C ALA A 5 -13.90 37.43 15.68
N ARG A 6 -12.85 36.92 15.02
CA ARG A 6 -12.57 37.24 13.60
C ARG A 6 -13.47 36.51 12.61
N PHE A 7 -13.98 35.32 12.98
CA PHE A 7 -14.84 34.50 12.13
C PHE A 7 -16.24 34.28 12.71
N ALA A 8 -16.57 34.93 13.83
CA ALA A 8 -17.88 34.86 14.47
C ALA A 8 -19.06 35.17 13.53
N ALA A 9 -18.83 35.92 12.45
CA ALA A 9 -19.84 36.18 11.42
C ALA A 9 -20.13 34.96 10.53
N PHE A 10 -19.13 34.12 10.25
CA PHE A 10 -19.30 32.87 9.51
C PHE A 10 -19.91 31.78 10.39
N ASP A 11 -19.51 31.71 11.67
CA ASP A 11 -20.04 30.72 12.61
C ASP A 11 -21.54 30.91 12.91
N ARG A 12 -22.06 32.12 12.67
CA ARG A 12 -23.49 32.46 12.78
C ARG A 12 -24.32 31.99 11.59
N LEU A 13 -23.71 31.59 10.47
CA LEU A 13 -24.43 31.03 9.34
C LEU A 13 -24.92 29.62 9.69
N SER A 14 -26.09 29.25 9.16
CA SER A 14 -26.54 27.87 9.15
C SER A 14 -25.53 26.97 8.43
N GLU A 15 -25.55 25.67 8.70
CA GLU A 15 -24.70 24.69 7.98
C GLU A 15 -24.91 24.76 6.46
N LYS A 16 -26.15 25.01 6.01
CA LYS A 16 -26.47 25.22 4.61
C LYS A 16 -25.80 26.48 4.06
N GLY A 17 -25.82 27.59 4.82
CA GLY A 17 -25.15 28.83 4.46
C GLY A 17 -23.63 28.69 4.40
N LYS A 18 -23.03 28.00 5.38
CA LYS A 18 -21.59 27.67 5.38
C LYS A 18 -21.18 26.89 4.13
N LEU A 19 -21.97 25.88 3.74
CA LEU A 19 -21.71 25.08 2.54
C LEU A 19 -21.77 25.91 1.24
N ILE A 20 -22.70 26.86 1.14
CA ILE A 20 -22.78 27.76 -0.03
C ILE A 20 -21.53 28.62 -0.14
N VAL A 21 -21.09 29.21 0.98
CA VAL A 21 -19.88 30.03 1.03
C VAL A 21 -18.65 29.20 0.64
N LEU A 22 -18.49 28.00 1.21
CA LEU A 22 -17.37 27.11 0.89
C LEU A 22 -17.37 26.69 -0.59
N ARG A 23 -18.53 26.31 -1.12
CA ARG A 23 -18.69 25.97 -2.55
C ARG A 23 -18.34 27.16 -3.44
N GLY A 24 -18.77 28.36 -3.07
CA GLY A 24 -18.47 29.56 -3.82
C GLY A 24 -16.98 29.89 -3.82
N ILE A 25 -16.29 29.68 -2.70
CA ILE A 25 -14.82 29.82 -2.62
C ILE A 25 -14.13 28.81 -3.53
N GLU A 26 -14.55 27.54 -3.48
CA GLU A 26 -13.99 26.45 -4.30
C GLU A 26 -14.21 26.68 -5.80
N ALA A 27 -15.39 27.18 -6.18
CA ALA A 27 -15.75 27.50 -7.56
C ALA A 27 -15.25 28.89 -8.03
N ASP A 28 -14.39 29.54 -7.23
CA ASP A 28 -13.80 30.85 -7.47
C ASP A 28 -14.82 31.95 -7.79
N TRP A 29 -15.97 31.93 -7.11
CA TRP A 29 -17.00 32.94 -7.24
C TRP A 29 -16.55 34.29 -6.66
N THR A 30 -17.08 35.37 -7.23
CA THR A 30 -16.93 36.70 -6.65
C THR A 30 -17.64 36.76 -5.29
N GLN A 31 -17.14 37.60 -4.37
CA GLN A 31 -17.77 37.78 -3.05
C GLN A 31 -19.24 38.16 -3.16
N GLN A 32 -19.58 39.03 -4.13
CA GLN A 32 -20.95 39.43 -4.41
C GLN A 32 -21.83 38.23 -4.78
N ARG A 33 -21.35 37.37 -5.69
CA ARG A 33 -22.10 36.18 -6.08
C ARG A 33 -22.33 35.21 -4.91
N ILE A 34 -21.33 35.06 -4.03
CA ILE A 34 -21.48 34.23 -2.83
C ILE A 34 -22.56 34.80 -1.91
N GLN A 35 -22.59 36.12 -1.73
CA GLN A 35 -23.63 36.78 -0.93
C GLN A 35 -25.02 36.65 -1.55
N ASP A 36 -25.13 36.85 -2.86
CA ASP A 36 -26.40 36.76 -3.58
C ASP A 36 -26.98 35.34 -3.47
N GLU A 37 -26.15 34.32 -3.67
CA GLU A 37 -26.56 32.92 -3.55
C GLU A 37 -26.88 32.51 -2.11
N LEU A 38 -26.11 33.01 -1.13
CA LEU A 38 -26.41 32.81 0.28
C LEU A 38 -27.79 33.40 0.63
N ALA A 39 -28.03 34.65 0.24
CA ALA A 39 -29.30 35.32 0.47
C ALA A 39 -30.46 34.64 -0.24
N GLN A 40 -30.27 34.20 -1.49
CA GLN A 40 -31.32 33.54 -2.26
C GLN A 40 -31.67 32.15 -1.71
N ALA A 41 -30.68 31.37 -1.28
CA ALA A 41 -30.88 29.98 -0.89
C ALA A 41 -31.20 29.76 0.60
N THR A 42 -30.82 30.69 1.47
CA THR A 42 -31.04 30.59 2.93
C THR A 42 -31.69 31.82 3.55
N GLY A 43 -31.75 32.95 2.86
CA GLY A 43 -32.19 34.23 3.44
C GLY A 43 -31.16 34.87 4.38
N GLU A 44 -29.96 34.28 4.50
CA GLU A 44 -28.90 34.77 5.38
C GLU A 44 -28.03 35.79 4.67
N SER A 45 -27.35 36.65 5.45
CA SER A 45 -26.40 37.61 4.90
C SER A 45 -25.12 37.65 5.72
N ILE A 46 -24.01 37.90 5.03
CA ILE A 46 -22.70 38.11 5.63
C ILE A 46 -22.10 39.39 5.04
N SER A 47 -21.40 40.20 5.84
CA SER A 47 -20.80 41.43 5.33
C SER A 47 -19.60 41.13 4.42
N ASN A 48 -19.38 41.95 3.39
CA ASN A 48 -18.27 41.78 2.45
C ASN A 48 -16.91 41.72 3.15
N GLY A 49 -16.69 42.55 4.17
CA GLY A 49 -15.46 42.51 4.96
C GLY A 49 -15.27 41.21 5.75
N ALA A 50 -16.34 40.62 6.28
CA ALA A 50 -16.26 39.33 6.98
C ALA A 50 -16.04 38.17 6.00
N LEU A 51 -16.78 38.16 4.90
CA LEU A 51 -16.62 37.17 3.84
C LEU A 51 -15.21 37.22 3.23
N GLY A 52 -14.71 38.41 2.90
CA GLY A 52 -13.36 38.57 2.33
C GLY A 52 -12.25 38.06 3.25
N ARG A 53 -12.34 38.33 4.56
CA ARG A 53 -11.40 37.76 5.54
C ARG A 53 -11.48 36.23 5.59
N TYR A 54 -12.68 35.68 5.54
CA TYR A 54 -12.89 34.23 5.54
C TYR A 54 -12.35 33.58 4.26
N VAL A 55 -12.62 34.15 3.09
CA VAL A 55 -12.10 33.69 1.78
C VAL A 55 -10.57 33.68 1.80
N GLN A 56 -9.93 34.75 2.27
CA GLN A 56 -8.47 34.81 2.37
C GLN A 56 -7.90 33.77 3.34
N TYR A 57 -8.58 33.54 4.46
CA TYR A 57 -8.20 32.51 5.42
C TYR A 57 -8.27 31.11 4.80
N VAL A 58 -9.40 30.76 4.16
CA VAL A 58 -9.58 29.46 3.50
C VAL A 58 -8.55 29.25 2.40
N ARG A 59 -8.28 30.27 1.57
CA ARG A 59 -7.24 30.19 0.53
C ARG A 59 -5.85 29.97 1.12
N ARG A 60 -5.48 30.71 2.16
CA ARG A 60 -4.18 30.54 2.84
C ARG A 60 -4.04 29.13 3.42
N GLN A 61 -5.10 28.60 4.02
CA GLN A 61 -5.12 27.23 4.52
C GLN A 61 -4.98 26.21 3.38
N SER A 62 -5.68 26.40 2.27
CA SER A 62 -5.55 25.53 1.09
C SER A 62 -4.13 25.54 0.53
N GLU A 63 -3.52 26.72 0.39
CA GLU A 63 -2.12 26.85 -0.08
C GLU A 63 -1.12 26.17 0.86
N GLN A 64 -1.35 26.26 2.17
CA GLN A 64 -0.53 25.56 3.16
C GLN A 64 -0.69 24.03 3.03
N MET A 65 -1.91 23.54 2.85
CA MET A 65 -2.18 22.12 2.63
C MET A 65 -1.54 21.62 1.33
N ASP A 66 -1.64 22.37 0.23
CA ASP A 66 -1.00 22.01 -1.03
C ASP A 66 0.53 21.92 -0.91
N ARG A 67 1.14 22.76 -0.06
CA ARG A 67 2.57 22.69 0.23
C ARG A 67 2.92 21.44 1.03
N LEU A 68 2.10 21.08 2.02
CA LEU A 68 2.27 19.87 2.80
C LEU A 68 2.11 18.63 1.93
N ASP A 69 1.08 18.56 1.08
CA ASP A 69 0.85 17.44 0.16
C ASP A 69 2.03 17.29 -0.81
N LYS A 70 2.51 18.39 -1.41
CA LYS A 70 3.71 18.36 -2.26
C LYS A 70 4.97 17.91 -1.51
N THR A 71 5.08 18.24 -0.23
CA THR A 71 6.23 17.84 0.61
C THR A 71 6.13 16.37 0.96
N ALA A 72 4.96 15.89 1.36
CA ALA A 72 4.67 14.48 1.61
C ALA A 72 4.94 13.63 0.36
N ASP A 73 4.48 14.05 -0.82
CA ASP A 73 4.74 13.35 -2.09
C ASP A 73 6.24 13.25 -2.40
N LYS A 74 7.00 14.34 -2.19
CA LYS A 74 8.47 14.32 -2.37
C LYS A 74 9.14 13.35 -1.40
N VAL A 75 8.69 13.35 -0.15
CA VAL A 75 9.20 12.48 0.91
C VAL A 75 8.88 11.01 0.60
N ILE A 76 7.65 10.70 0.18
CA ILE A 76 7.25 9.34 -0.24
C ILE A 76 8.06 8.90 -1.46
N LYS A 77 8.28 9.79 -2.43
CA LYS A 77 9.08 9.48 -3.62
C LYS A 77 10.54 9.21 -3.29
N ALA A 78 11.14 9.99 -2.38
CA ALA A 78 12.47 9.74 -1.86
C ALA A 78 12.52 8.43 -1.06
N ALA A 79 11.48 8.13 -0.28
CA ALA A 79 11.43 6.92 0.54
C ALA A 79 11.37 5.63 -0.29
N LYS A 80 10.68 5.67 -1.43
CA LYS A 80 10.65 4.55 -2.39
C LYS A 80 12.01 4.24 -3.04
N GLN A 81 12.99 5.14 -2.93
CA GLN A 81 14.31 4.96 -3.53
C GLN A 81 15.33 4.33 -2.56
N ASP A 82 15.17 4.47 -1.24
CA ASP A 82 16.21 4.13 -0.24
C ASP A 82 15.88 2.95 0.70
N GLY A 83 14.69 2.34 0.63
CA GLY A 83 14.33 1.19 1.50
C GLY A 83 14.05 1.59 2.96
N GLU A 84 13.90 0.61 3.87
CA GLU A 84 13.27 0.72 5.22
C GLU A 84 13.68 1.94 6.08
N GLU A 85 14.92 2.46 5.99
CA GLU A 85 15.35 3.70 6.69
C GLU A 85 14.55 4.95 6.27
N ALA A 86 13.97 4.91 5.08
CA ALA A 86 13.33 6.05 4.48
C ALA A 86 11.86 6.23 4.93
N GLU A 87 11.24 5.18 5.48
CA GLU A 87 9.94 5.29 6.15
C GLU A 87 10.05 6.01 7.51
N GLU A 88 11.08 5.72 8.30
CA GLU A 88 11.33 6.44 9.56
C GLU A 88 11.69 7.91 9.31
N ARG A 89 12.50 8.20 8.28
CA ARG A 89 12.77 9.58 7.86
C ARG A 89 11.52 10.26 7.30
N ALA A 90 10.65 9.53 6.59
CA ALA A 90 9.40 10.08 6.08
C ALA A 90 8.41 10.42 7.21
N ALA A 91 8.22 9.52 8.17
CA ALA A 91 7.41 9.76 9.36
C ALA A 91 7.99 10.92 10.19
N GLY A 92 9.31 10.97 10.36
CA GLY A 92 10.02 12.04 11.04
C GLY A 92 9.87 13.40 10.36
N LEU A 93 9.93 13.45 9.02
CA LEU A 93 9.75 14.67 8.23
C LEU A 93 8.29 15.13 8.16
N ILE A 94 7.32 14.21 8.12
CA ILE A 94 5.90 14.56 8.26
C ILE A 94 5.64 15.13 9.67
N ALA A 95 6.19 14.52 10.71
CA ALA A 95 6.11 15.04 12.08
C ALA A 95 6.79 16.42 12.20
N LEU A 96 7.94 16.62 11.58
CA LEU A 96 8.63 17.92 11.55
C LEU A 96 7.85 18.97 10.75
N ALA A 97 7.22 18.58 9.64
CA ALA A 97 6.35 19.44 8.84
C ALA A 97 5.08 19.83 9.62
N MET A 98 4.56 18.94 10.46
CA MET A 98 3.47 19.25 11.39
C MET A 98 3.92 20.20 12.52
N LEU A 99 5.17 20.07 13.00
CA LEU A 99 5.75 20.91 14.06
C LEU A 99 6.21 22.29 13.58
N SER A 100 6.59 22.43 12.30
CA SER A 100 7.05 23.69 11.69
C SER A 100 5.93 24.58 11.18
N ILE A 101 4.66 24.15 11.33
CA ILE A 101 3.50 25.04 11.25
C ILE A 101 3.40 25.76 12.60
N GLU A 102 4.30 26.70 12.86
CA GLU A 102 4.23 27.53 14.06
C GLU A 102 3.01 28.48 14.01
N ASP A 103 2.33 28.54 15.16
CA ASP A 103 1.47 29.61 15.70
C ASP A 103 -0.02 29.79 15.32
N ASP A 104 -0.60 29.01 14.40
CA ASP A 104 -2.06 29.07 14.14
C ASP A 104 -2.82 27.72 14.15
N VAL A 105 -2.15 26.60 14.46
CA VAL A 105 -2.79 25.27 14.56
C VAL A 105 -2.97 24.89 16.02
N THR A 106 -3.96 25.50 16.70
CA THR A 106 -4.45 24.93 17.97
C THR A 106 -5.63 23.98 17.77
N GLU A 107 -6.20 23.89 16.57
CA GLU A 107 -7.23 22.89 16.26
C GLU A 107 -7.01 22.39 14.83
N MET A 108 -6.46 21.17 14.69
CA MET A 108 -6.64 20.40 13.46
C MET A 108 -8.15 20.33 13.19
N THR A 109 -8.60 20.90 12.09
CA THR A 109 -10.00 20.76 11.66
C THR A 109 -10.32 19.27 11.54
N PRO A 110 -11.56 18.83 11.79
CA PRO A 110 -11.95 17.43 11.63
C PRO A 110 -11.55 16.85 10.26
N VAL A 111 -11.53 17.70 9.22
CA VAL A 111 -11.07 17.34 7.87
C VAL A 111 -9.56 17.03 7.83
N GLN A 112 -8.72 17.81 8.52
CA GLN A 112 -7.28 17.53 8.63
C GLN A 112 -7.02 16.23 9.39
N THR A 113 -7.77 15.96 10.46
CA THR A 113 -7.68 14.70 11.22
C THR A 113 -8.07 13.50 10.35
N LEU A 114 -9.18 13.61 9.61
CA LEU A 114 -9.63 12.54 8.71
C LEU A 114 -8.66 12.32 7.54
N ARG A 115 -8.04 13.37 7.00
CA ARG A 115 -7.02 13.24 5.94
C ARG A 115 -5.77 12.53 6.45
N LEU A 116 -5.25 12.92 7.61
CA LEU A 116 -4.10 12.27 8.24
C LEU A 116 -4.41 10.81 8.60
N GLN A 117 -5.61 10.55 9.13
CA GLN A 117 -6.03 9.18 9.44
C GLN A 117 -6.15 8.32 8.17
N ARG A 118 -6.68 8.88 7.08
CA ARG A 118 -6.73 8.21 5.77
C ARG A 118 -5.32 7.93 5.25
N ASP A 119 -4.40 8.88 5.34
CA ASP A 119 -3.05 8.74 4.80
C ASP A 119 -2.22 7.76 5.64
N TYR A 120 -2.41 7.75 6.97
CA TYR A 120 -1.91 6.70 7.86
C TYR A 120 -2.46 5.32 7.48
N LEU A 121 -3.77 5.19 7.23
CA LEU A 121 -4.39 3.93 6.82
C LEU A 121 -3.88 3.47 5.43
N LYS A 122 -3.63 4.39 4.50
CA LYS A 122 -3.01 4.07 3.20
C LYS A 122 -1.60 3.52 3.38
N LEU A 123 -0.76 4.19 4.15
CA LEU A 123 0.61 3.73 4.45
C LEU A 123 0.59 2.37 5.13
N ARG A 124 -0.30 2.17 6.11
CA ARG A 124 -0.47 0.88 6.77
C ARG A 124 -0.87 -0.23 5.79
N ASN A 125 -1.82 0.05 4.89
CA ASN A 125 -2.24 -0.92 3.87
C ASN A 125 -1.12 -1.23 2.87
N GLU A 126 -0.34 -0.23 2.46
CA GLU A 126 0.82 -0.42 1.58
C GLU A 126 1.88 -1.31 2.25
N ARG A 127 2.14 -1.09 3.55
CA ARG A 127 3.03 -1.94 4.34
C ARG A 127 2.55 -3.38 4.42
N THR A 128 1.27 -3.61 4.77
CA THR A 128 0.71 -4.97 4.82
C THR A 128 0.78 -5.67 3.45
N LYS A 129 0.58 -4.92 2.36
CA LYS A 129 0.72 -5.48 1.00
C LYS A 129 2.17 -5.90 0.71
N LEU A 130 3.14 -5.07 1.08
CA LEU A 130 4.57 -5.39 0.92
C LEU A 130 4.99 -6.60 1.76
N GLU A 131 4.51 -6.72 2.99
CA GLU A 131 4.75 -7.89 3.85
C GLU A 131 4.19 -9.18 3.23
N LEU A 132 2.96 -9.14 2.70
CA LEU A 132 2.36 -10.27 1.98
C LEU A 132 3.13 -10.64 0.71
N ASP A 133 3.63 -9.66 -0.03
CA ASP A 133 4.42 -9.91 -1.24
C ASP A 133 5.79 -10.51 -0.90
N LYS A 134 6.43 -10.09 0.21
CA LYS A 134 7.64 -10.73 0.76
C LYS A 134 7.37 -12.20 1.14
N GLU A 135 6.26 -12.47 1.82
CA GLU A 135 5.87 -13.83 2.23
C GLU A 135 5.61 -14.75 1.01
N LYS A 136 4.88 -14.25 0.00
CA LYS A 136 4.68 -14.99 -1.26
C LYS A 136 5.99 -15.33 -1.95
N ALA A 137 6.91 -14.37 -2.04
CA ALA A 137 8.22 -14.60 -2.64
C ALA A 137 9.03 -15.66 -1.88
N GLN A 138 8.89 -15.73 -0.55
CA GLN A 138 9.52 -16.75 0.28
C GLN A 138 8.91 -18.14 0.02
N ILE A 139 7.58 -18.24 -0.03
CA ILE A 139 6.87 -19.48 -0.36
C ILE A 139 7.28 -19.99 -1.76
N ASP A 140 7.40 -19.10 -2.74
CA ASP A 140 7.82 -19.48 -4.09
C ASP A 140 9.26 -19.99 -4.13
N LYS A 141 10.18 -19.37 -3.37
CA LYS A 141 11.55 -19.90 -3.22
C LYS A 141 11.57 -21.29 -2.61
N GLU A 142 10.76 -21.53 -1.58
CA GLU A 142 10.65 -22.84 -0.93
C GLU A 142 10.04 -23.89 -1.86
N ARG A 143 9.01 -23.54 -2.64
CA ARG A 143 8.43 -24.41 -3.67
C ARG A 143 9.47 -24.82 -4.71
N VAL A 144 10.24 -23.87 -5.23
CA VAL A 144 11.32 -24.15 -6.18
C VAL A 144 12.39 -25.06 -5.56
N ALA A 145 12.74 -24.85 -4.29
CA ALA A 145 13.71 -25.70 -3.58
C ALA A 145 13.18 -27.14 -3.41
N ILE A 146 11.90 -27.32 -3.10
CA ILE A 146 11.26 -28.63 -2.99
C ILE A 146 11.25 -29.34 -4.34
N GLU A 147 10.87 -28.65 -5.43
CA GLU A 147 10.87 -29.25 -6.76
C GLU A 147 12.27 -29.67 -7.21
N LYS A 148 13.30 -28.85 -6.95
CA LYS A 148 14.71 -29.23 -7.21
C LYS A 148 15.11 -30.50 -6.46
N ARG A 149 14.69 -30.65 -5.19
CA ARG A 149 14.96 -31.87 -4.40
C ARG A 149 14.24 -33.09 -4.96
N LYS A 150 13.00 -32.94 -5.42
CA LYS A 150 12.25 -34.04 -6.06
C LYS A 150 12.94 -34.51 -7.35
N VAL A 151 13.37 -33.57 -8.19
CA VAL A 151 14.11 -33.88 -9.42
C VAL A 151 15.40 -34.62 -9.09
N ALA A 152 16.23 -34.10 -8.17
CA ALA A 152 17.46 -34.77 -7.76
C ALA A 152 17.22 -36.18 -7.21
N LEU A 153 16.17 -36.39 -6.42
CA LEU A 153 15.81 -37.71 -5.89
C LEU A 153 15.33 -38.66 -7.00
N SER A 154 14.63 -38.14 -8.01
CA SER A 154 14.23 -38.93 -9.17
C SER A 154 15.43 -39.34 -10.03
N GLU A 155 16.40 -38.46 -10.24
CA GLU A 155 17.64 -38.76 -10.95
C GLU A 155 18.47 -39.83 -10.21
N GLN A 156 18.59 -39.71 -8.89
CA GLN A 156 19.27 -40.72 -8.07
C GLN A 156 18.60 -42.09 -8.17
N ARG A 157 17.26 -42.14 -8.19
CA ARG A 157 16.52 -43.40 -8.38
C ARG A 157 16.80 -43.99 -9.75
N ILE A 158 16.77 -43.20 -10.81
CA ILE A 158 17.07 -43.66 -12.17
C ILE A 158 18.49 -44.24 -12.24
N LEU A 159 19.47 -43.53 -11.68
CA LEU A 159 20.87 -44.00 -11.65
C LEU A 159 21.05 -45.29 -10.85
N ALA A 160 20.38 -45.42 -9.70
CA ALA A 160 20.43 -46.63 -8.89
C ALA A 160 19.85 -47.83 -9.65
N VAL A 161 18.71 -47.66 -10.31
CA VAL A 161 18.07 -48.70 -11.10
C VAL A 161 18.89 -49.07 -12.34
N ALA A 162 19.51 -48.09 -13.01
CA ALA A 162 20.43 -48.34 -14.11
C ALA A 162 21.66 -49.16 -13.67
N ALA A 163 22.25 -48.83 -12.52
CA ALA A 163 23.36 -49.59 -11.95
C ALA A 163 22.98 -51.02 -11.55
N GLU A 164 21.76 -51.23 -11.04
CA GLU A 164 21.23 -52.57 -10.77
C GLU A 164 21.03 -53.38 -12.05
N ALA A 165 20.53 -52.75 -13.12
CA ALA A 165 20.40 -53.38 -14.44
C ALA A 165 21.76 -53.78 -15.03
N GLU A 166 22.76 -52.90 -14.98
CA GLU A 166 24.11 -53.21 -15.47
C GLU A 166 24.74 -54.38 -14.71
N ARG A 167 24.58 -54.44 -13.38
CA ARG A 167 25.04 -55.58 -12.57
C ARG A 167 24.33 -56.89 -12.95
N ALA A 168 23.02 -56.82 -13.21
CA ALA A 168 22.25 -57.98 -13.63
C ALA A 168 22.71 -58.49 -15.02
N GLU A 169 23.00 -57.59 -15.96
CA GLU A 169 23.56 -57.94 -17.27
C GLU A 169 24.95 -58.59 -17.15
N GLN A 170 25.83 -58.05 -16.32
CA GLN A 170 27.16 -58.63 -16.06
C GLN A 170 27.07 -60.02 -15.40
N ALA A 171 26.13 -60.20 -14.46
CA ALA A 171 25.87 -61.51 -13.83
C ALA A 171 25.35 -62.53 -14.86
N ALA A 172 24.42 -62.14 -15.72
CA ALA A 172 23.92 -62.99 -16.80
C ALA A 172 25.03 -63.37 -17.79
N ALA A 173 25.88 -62.41 -18.18
CA ALA A 173 27.00 -62.63 -19.10
C ALA A 173 28.08 -63.57 -18.52
N SER A 174 28.24 -63.60 -17.19
CA SER A 174 29.16 -64.51 -16.49
C SER A 174 28.55 -65.88 -16.16
N GLY A 175 27.28 -66.14 -16.55
CA GLY A 175 26.57 -67.39 -16.28
C GLY A 175 26.04 -67.52 -14.84
N ALA A 176 26.09 -66.44 -14.05
CA ALA A 176 25.50 -66.39 -12.72
C ALA A 176 23.98 -66.24 -12.80
N ALA A 177 23.25 -66.93 -11.91
CA ALA A 177 21.80 -66.86 -11.87
C ALA A 177 21.33 -65.47 -11.39
N VAL A 178 20.63 -64.73 -12.24
CA VAL A 178 19.93 -63.49 -11.86
C VAL A 178 18.57 -63.87 -11.27
N SER A 179 18.24 -63.35 -10.09
CA SER A 179 16.98 -63.67 -9.45
C SER A 179 15.80 -63.09 -10.25
N ALA A 180 14.69 -63.84 -10.32
CA ALA A 180 13.46 -63.39 -10.98
C ALA A 180 12.89 -62.11 -10.34
N GLU A 181 13.10 -61.92 -9.03
CA GLU A 181 12.68 -60.72 -8.29
C GLU A 181 13.48 -59.48 -8.73
N THR A 182 14.77 -59.63 -9.00
CA THR A 182 15.63 -58.54 -9.53
C THR A 182 15.18 -58.12 -10.92
N LEU A 183 14.92 -59.08 -11.81
CA LEU A 183 14.42 -58.80 -13.17
C LEU A 183 13.05 -58.12 -13.15
N ARG A 184 12.16 -58.55 -12.25
CA ARG A 184 10.84 -57.94 -12.05
C ARG A 184 10.95 -56.49 -11.57
N LYS A 185 11.79 -56.21 -10.56
CA LYS A 185 12.02 -54.84 -10.05
C LYS A 185 12.56 -53.90 -11.13
N ILE A 186 13.56 -54.36 -11.90
CA ILE A 186 14.11 -53.59 -13.02
C ILE A 186 13.02 -53.30 -14.07
N ARG A 187 12.21 -54.31 -14.40
CA ARG A 187 11.13 -54.19 -15.40
C ARG A 187 10.03 -53.22 -14.97
N GLU A 188 9.62 -53.29 -13.72
CA GLU A 188 8.60 -52.40 -13.15
C GLU A 188 9.11 -50.95 -13.00
N GLN A 189 10.37 -50.76 -12.57
CA GLN A 189 10.92 -49.44 -12.26
C GLN A 189 11.47 -48.67 -13.48
N ILE A 190 12.03 -49.36 -14.48
CA ILE A 190 12.55 -48.71 -15.71
C ILE A 190 11.45 -48.56 -16.76
N TYR A 191 10.69 -49.64 -17.01
CA TYR A 191 9.78 -49.69 -18.16
C TYR A 191 8.32 -49.40 -17.77
N GLY A 192 8.02 -49.20 -16.48
CA GLY A 192 6.64 -48.98 -16.01
C GLY A 192 5.71 -50.16 -16.27
N LEU A 193 6.28 -51.34 -16.55
CA LEU A 193 5.53 -52.56 -16.81
C LEU A 193 5.22 -53.25 -15.48
N SER A 194 4.27 -52.71 -14.72
CA SER A 194 3.60 -53.52 -13.70
C SER A 194 2.98 -54.72 -14.42
N GLU A 195 3.31 -55.95 -14.02
CA GLU A 195 2.57 -57.13 -14.48
C GLU A 195 1.08 -56.85 -14.23
N ALA A 196 0.34 -56.61 -15.30
CA ALA A 196 -1.11 -56.55 -15.23
C ALA A 196 -1.58 -57.88 -14.63
N ALA A 197 -2.37 -57.77 -13.56
CA ALA A 197 -2.98 -58.91 -12.87
C ALA A 197 -3.77 -59.81 -13.84
#